data_AF-A0A9J6GJ05-F1
#
_entry.id   AF-A0A9J6GJ05-F1
#
_cell.length_a   1.000
_cell.length_b   1.000
_cell.length_c   1.000
_cell.angle_alpha   90.00
_cell.angle_beta   90.00
_cell.angle_gamma   90.00
#
_symmetry.space_group_name_H-M   'P 1'
#
loop_
_entity.id
_entity.type
_entity.pdbx_description
1 polymer ?
#
loop_
_entity_poly.entity_id
_entity_poly.type
_entity_poly.pdbx_seq_one_letter_code
_entity_poly.pdbx_strand_id
1 'polypeptide(L)'
;MEAKLDDAENRSRRNNLILYNLPDPNPAGTNAEAEGLIIRHCLEHLQVAIDPKEIYRAHRHGRHAANRHRLIIAKFTFHKTKETVLTNDPKLKGTDYSIGEDFSQSVRTTRRHLVNFPKKKSTKF
;
A
#
# COMPACT_ATOMS: atom_id res chain seq x y z
N MET A 1 -19.78 -19.73 4.22
CA MET A 1 -20.12 -18.53 3.42
C MET A 1 -19.02 -17.47 3.52
N GLU A 2 -18.53 -17.22 4.73
CA GLU A 2 -17.46 -16.24 5.01
C GLU A 2 -16.16 -16.45 4.22
N ALA A 3 -15.66 -17.69 4.11
CA ALA A 3 -14.43 -17.97 3.36
C ALA A 3 -14.51 -17.58 1.87
N LYS A 4 -15.68 -17.77 1.24
CA LYS A 4 -15.89 -17.39 -0.17
C LYS A 4 -15.95 -15.86 -0.33
N LEU A 5 -16.53 -15.15 0.65
CA LEU A 5 -16.58 -13.70 0.67
C LEU A 5 -15.18 -13.10 0.85
N ASP A 6 -14.40 -13.65 1.78
CA ASP A 6 -13.02 -13.25 2.01
C ASP A 6 -12.13 -13.48 0.77
N ASP A 7 -12.28 -14.61 0.11
CA ASP A 7 -11.58 -14.94 -1.14
C ASP A 7 -11.97 -13.98 -2.28
N ALA A 8 -13.27 -13.66 -2.42
CA ALA A 8 -13.73 -12.65 -3.39
C ALA A 8 -13.17 -11.25 -3.08
N GLU A 9 -13.14 -10.85 -1.81
CA GLU A 9 -12.57 -9.59 -1.37
C GLU A 9 -11.08 -9.51 -1.71
N ASN A 10 -10.29 -10.52 -1.37
CA ASN A 10 -8.86 -10.56 -1.70
C ASN A 10 -8.60 -10.56 -3.21
N ARG A 11 -9.40 -11.28 -4.02
CA ARG A 11 -9.29 -11.19 -5.49
C ARG A 11 -9.56 -9.79 -6.01
N SER A 12 -10.50 -9.06 -5.42
CA SER A 12 -10.81 -7.68 -5.81
C SER A 12 -9.68 -6.70 -5.49
N ARG A 13 -8.91 -6.99 -4.43
CA ARG A 13 -7.79 -6.18 -3.91
C ARG A 13 -6.41 -6.63 -4.40
N ARG A 14 -6.28 -7.72 -5.14
CA ARG A 14 -4.97 -8.29 -5.55
C ARG A 14 -4.02 -7.32 -6.26
N ASN A 15 -4.58 -6.34 -6.99
CA ASN A 15 -3.82 -5.31 -7.70
C ASN A 15 -3.72 -4.00 -6.91
N ASN A 16 -4.10 -4.00 -5.63
CA ASN A 16 -4.06 -2.81 -4.80
C ASN A 16 -2.77 -2.80 -3.98
N LEU A 17 -2.16 -1.62 -3.89
CA LEU A 17 -1.12 -1.30 -2.91
C LEU A 17 -1.60 -0.19 -1.99
N ILE A 18 -1.08 -0.21 -0.77
CA ILE A 18 -1.21 0.82 0.23
C ILE A 18 0.13 1.54 0.33
N LEU A 19 0.13 2.84 0.10
CA LEU A 19 1.30 3.69 0.30
C LEU A 19 1.12 4.47 1.61
N TYR A 20 2.11 4.37 2.48
CA TYR A 20 2.12 5.02 3.80
C TYR A 20 3.01 6.26 3.80
N ASN A 21 2.65 7.23 4.66
CA ASN A 21 3.45 8.42 4.96
C ASN A 21 3.75 9.35 3.78
N LEU A 22 2.96 9.26 2.70
CA LEU A 22 3.04 10.23 1.61
C LEU A 22 2.41 11.57 2.04
N PRO A 23 3.06 12.73 1.79
CA PRO A 23 2.59 14.04 2.26
C PRO A 23 1.13 14.31 1.89
N ASP A 24 0.32 14.71 2.87
CA ASP A 24 -1.13 14.92 2.73
C ASP A 24 -1.49 16.36 3.16
N PRO A 25 -1.02 17.40 2.44
CA PRO A 25 -1.19 18.79 2.87
C PRO A 25 -2.61 19.31 2.64
N ASN A 26 -3.39 18.67 1.77
CA ASN A 26 -4.71 19.14 1.34
C ASN A 26 -5.84 18.29 1.96
N PRO A 27 -6.66 18.85 2.86
CA PRO A 27 -7.81 18.16 3.41
C PRO A 27 -8.78 17.63 2.34
N ALA A 28 -8.99 18.39 1.27
CA ALA A 28 -9.89 18.08 0.17
C ALA A 28 -9.25 17.17 -0.90
N GLY A 29 -7.98 16.79 -0.73
CA GLY A 29 -7.10 16.27 -1.78
C GLY A 29 -7.75 15.35 -2.82
N THR A 30 -7.38 15.53 -4.08
CA THR A 30 -8.04 14.90 -5.22
C THR A 30 -7.42 13.54 -5.59
N ASN A 31 -8.16 12.74 -6.35
CA ASN A 31 -7.62 11.47 -6.87
C ASN A 31 -6.43 11.70 -7.81
N ALA A 32 -6.46 12.78 -8.61
CA ALA A 32 -5.37 13.14 -9.52
C ALA A 32 -4.09 13.55 -8.76
N GLU A 33 -4.23 14.28 -7.66
CA GLU A 33 -3.10 14.60 -6.76
C GLU A 33 -2.49 13.33 -6.16
N ALA A 34 -3.32 12.38 -5.73
CA ALA A 34 -2.85 11.10 -5.19
C ALA A 34 -2.11 10.28 -6.26
N GLU A 35 -2.62 10.26 -7.50
CA GLU A 35 -2.01 9.58 -8.64
C GLU A 35 -0.64 10.19 -8.99
N GLY A 36 -0.58 11.51 -9.15
CA GLY A 36 0.68 12.20 -9.43
C GLY A 36 1.73 11.99 -8.34
N LEU A 37 1.28 11.94 -7.07
CA LEU A 37 2.17 11.67 -5.94
C LEU A 37 2.74 10.24 -5.97
N ILE A 38 1.94 9.24 -6.35
CA ILE A 38 2.41 7.86 -6.52
C ILE A 38 3.46 7.79 -7.64
N ILE A 39 3.15 8.35 -8.82
CA ILE A 39 4.05 8.31 -9.97
C ILE A 39 5.40 8.94 -9.63
N ARG A 40 5.36 10.14 -9.02
CA ARG A 40 6.57 10.85 -8.59
C ARG A 40 7.34 10.06 -7.55
N HIS A 41 6.67 9.53 -6.53
CA HIS A 41 7.30 8.75 -5.47
C HIS A 41 7.96 7.47 -6.01
N CYS A 42 7.29 6.75 -6.91
CA CYS A 42 7.84 5.55 -7.54
C CYS A 42 9.07 5.86 -8.41
N LEU A 43 9.05 6.97 -9.13
CA LEU A 43 10.22 7.39 -9.92
C LEU A 43 11.39 7.78 -9.02
N GLU A 44 11.17 8.65 -8.04
CA GLU A 44 12.22 9.20 -7.17
C GLU A 44 12.85 8.12 -6.27
N HIS A 45 12.02 7.30 -5.59
CA HIS A 45 12.51 6.40 -4.55
C HIS A 45 12.68 4.95 -5.01
N LEU A 46 11.88 4.49 -5.97
CA LEU A 46 11.93 3.10 -6.46
C LEU A 46 12.64 2.98 -7.81
N GLN A 47 12.90 4.10 -8.50
CA GLN A 47 13.38 4.14 -9.88
C GLN A 47 12.47 3.35 -10.84
N VAL A 48 11.16 3.44 -10.59
CA VAL A 48 10.11 2.81 -11.40
C VAL A 48 9.30 3.91 -12.07
N ALA A 49 9.41 4.01 -13.40
CA ALA A 49 8.54 4.85 -14.19
C ALA A 49 7.17 4.16 -14.37
N ILE A 50 6.10 4.87 -14.02
CA ILE A 50 4.72 4.39 -14.14
C ILE A 50 3.99 5.29 -15.14
N ASP A 51 3.41 4.70 -16.19
CA ASP A 51 2.47 5.42 -17.05
C ASP A 51 1.16 5.64 -16.25
N PRO A 52 0.61 6.87 -16.19
CA PRO A 52 -0.68 7.15 -15.56
C PRO A 52 -1.78 6.13 -15.87
N LYS A 53 -1.84 5.61 -17.11
CA LYS A 53 -2.82 4.61 -17.55
C LYS A 53 -2.71 3.26 -16.83
N GLU A 54 -1.57 2.98 -16.22
CA GLU A 54 -1.37 1.78 -15.41
C GLU A 54 -1.96 1.91 -14.00
N ILE A 55 -2.33 3.12 -13.58
CA ILE A 55 -3.07 3.38 -12.35
C ILE A 55 -4.56 3.43 -12.71
N TYR A 56 -5.31 2.40 -12.30
CA TYR A 56 -6.75 2.37 -12.49
C TYR A 56 -7.44 3.39 -11.58
N ARG A 57 -6.98 3.51 -10.33
CA ARG A 57 -7.51 4.47 -9.36
C ARG A 57 -6.53 4.69 -8.21
N ALA A 58 -6.35 5.93 -7.79
CA ALA A 58 -5.69 6.28 -6.54
C ALA A 58 -6.59 7.18 -5.69
N HIS A 59 -6.59 6.98 -4.38
CA HIS A 59 -7.32 7.85 -3.46
C HIS A 59 -6.75 7.79 -2.04
N ARG A 60 -6.89 8.89 -1.31
CA ARG A 60 -6.61 8.94 0.13
C ARG A 60 -7.67 8.15 0.88
N HIS A 61 -7.24 7.45 1.93
CA HIS A 61 -8.12 6.63 2.75
C HIS A 61 -8.19 7.15 4.18
N GLY A 62 -9.42 7.27 4.69
CA GLY A 62 -9.70 7.78 6.03
C GLY A 62 -9.91 9.29 6.09
N ARG A 63 -10.17 9.78 7.31
CA ARG A 63 -10.41 11.20 7.59
C ARG A 63 -9.08 11.95 7.68
N HIS A 64 -9.03 13.14 7.09
CA HIS A 64 -7.86 14.02 7.20
C HIS A 64 -7.64 14.48 8.65
N ALA A 65 -6.37 14.54 9.06
CA ALA A 65 -5.95 15.06 10.36
C ALA A 65 -4.60 15.79 10.22
N ALA A 66 -4.45 16.95 10.88
CA ALA A 66 -3.26 17.80 10.71
C ALA A 66 -1.93 17.09 11.05
N ASN A 67 -1.94 16.17 12.02
CA ASN A 67 -0.74 15.49 12.50
C ASN A 67 -0.51 14.11 11.86
N ARG A 68 -1.28 13.75 10.82
CA ARG A 68 -1.19 12.41 10.22
C ARG A 68 -1.50 12.43 8.75
N HIS A 69 -0.58 11.89 7.96
CA HIS A 69 -0.82 11.61 6.56
C HIS A 69 -1.79 10.44 6.39
N ARG A 70 -2.89 10.63 5.65
CA ARG A 70 -3.75 9.51 5.23
C ARG A 70 -2.96 8.60 4.30
N LEU A 71 -3.15 7.29 4.45
CA LEU A 71 -2.61 6.33 3.48
C LEU A 71 -3.28 6.51 2.12
N ILE A 72 -2.56 6.20 1.03
CA ILE A 72 -3.12 6.15 -0.31
C ILE A 72 -3.37 4.69 -0.68
N ILE A 73 -4.58 4.39 -1.16
CA ILE A 73 -4.88 3.11 -1.79
C ILE A 73 -4.82 3.31 -3.29
N ALA A 74 -3.90 2.60 -3.94
CA ALA A 74 -3.68 2.62 -5.38
C ALA A 74 -4.07 1.26 -5.96
N LYS A 75 -4.99 1.25 -6.92
CA LYS A 75 -5.32 0.07 -7.72
C LYS A 75 -4.63 0.20 -9.07
N PHE A 76 -3.82 -0.80 -9.41
CA PHE A 76 -3.15 -0.88 -10.70
C PHE A 76 -3.98 -1.66 -11.72
N THR A 77 -3.93 -1.23 -12.97
CA THR A 77 -4.55 -1.90 -14.11
C THR A 77 -3.89 -3.27 -14.34
N PHE A 78 -2.55 -3.29 -14.31
CA PHE A 78 -1.77 -4.50 -14.52
C PHE A 78 -1.16 -5.03 -13.23
N HIS A 79 -1.28 -6.34 -13.01
CA HIS A 79 -0.61 -7.02 -11.89
C HIS A 79 0.91 -6.82 -11.94
N LYS A 80 1.48 -6.82 -13.15
CA LYS A 80 2.92 -6.61 -13.38
C LYS A 80 3.38 -5.24 -12.85
N THR A 81 2.61 -4.17 -13.05
CA THR A 81 2.94 -2.85 -12.48
C THR A 81 2.96 -2.90 -10.96
N LYS A 82 1.92 -3.49 -10.35
CA LYS A 82 1.86 -3.69 -8.89
C LYS A 82 3.05 -4.49 -8.37
N GLU A 83 3.43 -5.58 -9.04
CA GLU A 83 4.59 -6.40 -8.65
C GLU A 83 5.92 -5.66 -8.81
N THR A 84 6.12 -4.92 -9.90
CA THR A 84 7.33 -4.12 -10.09
C THR A 84 7.48 -3.08 -8.98
N VAL A 85 6.41 -2.38 -8.61
CA VAL A 85 6.43 -1.43 -7.49
C VAL A 85 6.74 -2.15 -6.17
N LEU A 86 6.05 -3.25 -5.88
CA LEU A 86 6.19 -3.97 -4.61
C LEU A 86 7.57 -4.63 -4.44
N THR A 87 8.14 -5.20 -5.50
CA THR A 87 9.46 -5.85 -5.46
C THR A 87 10.60 -4.84 -5.26
N ASN A 88 10.37 -3.57 -5.58
CA ASN A 88 11.31 -2.48 -5.33
C ASN A 88 11.12 -1.80 -3.96
N ASP A 89 10.10 -2.16 -3.16
CA ASP A 89 9.86 -1.62 -1.80
C ASP A 89 11.09 -1.67 -0.87
N PRO A 90 12.00 -2.69 -0.92
CA PRO A 90 13.21 -2.68 -0.09
C PRO A 90 14.09 -1.44 -0.26
N LYS A 91 13.99 -0.70 -1.37
CA LYS A 91 14.69 0.58 -1.59
C LYS A 91 14.20 1.71 -0.69
N LEU A 92 13.00 1.57 -0.11
CA LEU A 92 12.46 2.52 0.86
C LEU A 92 13.06 2.34 2.27
N LYS A 93 13.89 1.32 2.48
CA LYS A 93 14.53 1.07 3.78
C LYS A 93 15.37 2.29 4.20
N GLY A 94 15.09 2.80 5.39
CA GLY A 94 15.75 3.99 5.94
C GLY A 94 15.05 5.31 5.58
N THR A 95 13.98 5.26 4.80
CA THR A 95 13.05 6.38 4.60
C THR A 95 11.84 6.25 5.53
N ASP A 96 11.05 7.31 5.64
CA ASP A 96 9.77 7.29 6.36
C ASP A 96 8.63 6.65 5.55
N TYR A 97 8.88 6.31 4.28
CA TYR A 97 7.88 5.74 3.40
C TYR A 97 7.83 4.22 3.51
N SER A 98 6.67 3.64 3.24
CA SER A 98 6.53 2.19 3.10
C SER A 98 5.37 1.85 2.17
N ILE A 99 5.47 0.69 1.53
CA ILE A 99 4.44 0.14 0.66
C ILE A 99 3.99 -1.21 1.23
N GLY A 100 2.68 -1.43 1.23
CA GLY A 100 2.07 -2.68 1.66
C GLY A 100 1.03 -3.17 0.68
N GLU A 101 0.73 -4.45 0.72
CA GLU A 101 -0.39 -5.02 -0.01
C GLU A 101 -1.72 -4.76 0.72
N ASP A 102 -2.80 -4.55 -0.04
CA ASP A 102 -4.14 -4.37 0.49
C ASP A 102 -4.86 -5.72 0.66
N PHE A 103 -4.81 -6.27 1.86
CA PHE A 103 -5.48 -7.53 2.19
C PHE A 103 -6.84 -7.33 2.86
N SER A 104 -7.68 -8.37 2.85
CA SER A 104 -8.88 -8.42 3.70
C SER A 104 -8.51 -8.38 5.19
N GLN A 105 -9.49 -8.07 6.04
CA GLN A 105 -9.27 -7.98 7.48
C GLN A 105 -8.78 -9.31 8.09
N SER A 106 -9.30 -10.45 7.61
CA SER A 106 -8.91 -11.78 8.10
C SER A 106 -7.42 -12.05 7.85
N VAL A 107 -6.96 -11.79 6.62
CA VAL A 107 -5.57 -11.97 6.21
C VAL A 107 -4.65 -11.01 6.96
N ARG A 108 -5.04 -9.75 7.16
CA ARG A 108 -4.30 -8.79 7.98
C ARG A 108 -4.12 -9.28 9.42
N THR A 109 -5.17 -9.84 10.03
CA THR A 109 -5.12 -10.41 11.38
C THR A 109 -4.17 -11.61 11.46
N THR A 110 -4.29 -12.55 10.52
CA THR A 110 -3.40 -13.72 10.45
C THR A 110 -1.94 -13.33 10.27
N ARG A 111 -1.63 -12.40 9.34
CA ARG A 111 -0.27 -11.90 9.12
C ARG A 111 0.31 -11.23 10.37
N ARG A 112 -0.51 -10.49 11.13
CA ARG A 112 -0.10 -9.89 12.41
C ARG A 112 0.32 -10.95 13.43
N HIS A 113 -0.41 -12.06 13.52
CA HIS A 113 -0.04 -13.18 14.39
C HIS A 113 1.29 -13.81 13.97
N LEU A 114 1.54 -13.97 12.67
CA LEU A 114 2.81 -14.50 12.15
C LEU A 114 4.01 -13.61 12.49
N VAL A 115 3.87 -12.28 12.38
CA VAL A 115 4.94 -11.33 12.75
C VAL A 115 5.23 -11.34 14.26
N ASN A 116 4.20 -11.57 15.08
CA ASN A 116 4.34 -11.62 16.54
C ASN A 116 4.90 -12.96 17.05
N PHE A 117 4.80 -14.04 16.27
CA PHE A 117 5.26 -15.38 16.64
C PHE A 117 6.78 -15.49 16.86
N PRO A 118 7.67 -14.96 15.98
CA PRO A 118 9.12 -15.02 16.18
C PRO A 118 9.60 -14.17 17.38
N LYS A 119 8.88 -13.12 17.77
CA LYS A 119 9.27 -12.30 18.94
C LYS A 119 9.20 -13.06 20.27
N LYS A 120 8.49 -14.19 20.34
CA LYS A 120 8.42 -15.05 21.53
C LYS A 120 9.49 -16.15 21.58
N LYS A 121 10.19 -16.43 20.48
CA LYS A 121 11.24 -17.48 20.42
C LYS A 121 12.67 -16.93 20.45
N SER A 122 12.86 -15.61 20.38
CA SER A 122 14.17 -14.95 20.51
C SER A 122 14.53 -14.58 21.96
N THR A 123 13.98 -15.30 22.94
CA THR A 123 14.46 -15.31 24.33
C THR A 123 14.79 -16.75 24.69
N LYS A 124 16.06 -16.99 25.09
CA LYS A 124 16.76 -18.27 25.29
C LYS A 124 17.30 -18.84 23.97
N PHE A 125 18.60 -18.95 23.75
CA PHE A 125 19.68 -19.39 24.66
C PHE A 125 20.85 -18.41 24.72
#